data_AF-A0A2I0J8R6-F1
#
_entry.id   AF-A0A2I0J8R6-F1
#
_cell.length_a   1.000
_cell.length_b   1.000
_cell.length_c   1.000
_cell.angle_alpha   90.00
_cell.angle_beta   90.00
_cell.angle_gamma   90.00
#
_symmetry.space_group_name_H-M   'P 1'
#
loop_
_entity.id
_entity.type
_entity.pdbx_description
1 polymer ?
#
loop_
_entity_poly.entity_id
_entity_poly.type
_entity_poly.pdbx_seq_one_letter_code
_entity_poly.pdbx_strand_id
1 'polypeptide(L)'
;MYVGTLVHFPFCLTRRLGQGPLCGYPGFGLACNNQSQTLLNLPCSGDFSVQHIDYQAQTVWLNDPDGCLPGRLLNFSLSGSPLREAHAPRSFTFLNCSSSPTGAISPPVRPVPCLEGQNYTLVYALTSRIHNWSYMGGCEELATVMVPVPLEFDSDLGEGVLLTWDTPNCKSCLARRGVCGRKSRSNLEIGRTNVKSQGSFRDQFYRKFRDSLHDKDILAIDYQMLDGVLQQRKGKQLIHKAVDV
;
A
#
# COMPACT_ATOMS: atom_id res chain seq x y z
N MET A 1 5.15 -5.06 18.14
CA MET A 1 6.16 -5.61 17.20
C MET A 1 6.08 -4.80 15.92
N TYR A 2 7.14 -4.08 15.55
CA TYR A 2 7.18 -3.33 14.28
C TYR A 2 7.44 -4.32 13.14
N VAL A 3 6.43 -4.55 12.29
CA VAL A 3 6.62 -5.28 11.04
C VAL A 3 7.17 -4.29 10.03
N GLY A 4 8.48 -4.31 9.79
CA GLY A 4 9.08 -3.49 8.74
C GLY A 4 8.61 -3.95 7.36
N THR A 5 8.11 -3.03 6.53
CA THR A 5 7.74 -3.32 5.14
C THR A 5 8.97 -3.82 4.39
N LEU A 6 8.93 -5.06 3.90
CA LEU A 6 10.03 -5.63 3.14
C LEU A 6 10.10 -4.95 1.76
N VAL A 7 11.16 -4.17 1.54
CA VAL A 7 11.36 -3.41 0.30
C VAL A 7 12.15 -4.23 -0.72
N HIS A 8 11.55 -4.44 -1.89
CA HIS A 8 12.15 -5.02 -3.08
C HIS A 8 12.08 -4.07 -4.27
N PHE A 9 12.86 -4.39 -5.32
CA PHE A 9 12.76 -3.73 -6.62
C PHE A 9 11.29 -3.75 -7.13
N PRO A 10 10.75 -2.63 -7.66
CA PRO A 10 11.44 -1.40 -8.07
C PRO A 10 11.77 -0.40 -6.96
N PHE A 11 11.23 -0.58 -5.76
CA PHE A 11 11.42 0.36 -4.68
C PHE A 11 12.83 0.27 -4.09
N CYS A 12 13.35 1.41 -3.63
CA CYS A 12 14.58 1.43 -2.84
C CYS A 12 14.57 2.55 -1.82
N LEU A 13 15.10 2.27 -0.62
CA LEU A 13 15.40 3.28 0.39
C LEU A 13 16.56 4.18 -0.04
N THR A 14 16.26 5.44 -0.33
CA THR A 14 17.23 6.50 -0.59
C THR A 14 17.84 6.94 0.75
N ARG A 15 18.96 6.34 1.16
CA ARG A 15 19.67 6.79 2.36
C ARG A 15 20.43 8.10 2.08
N ARG A 16 20.45 9.02 3.04
CA ARG A 16 21.21 10.31 3.05
C ARG A 16 22.74 10.20 2.85
N LEU A 17 23.28 9.02 2.57
CA LEU A 17 24.72 8.77 2.45
C LEU A 17 25.04 8.25 1.05
N GLY A 18 25.37 9.16 0.12
CA GLY A 18 26.36 9.02 -0.96
C GLY A 18 26.45 7.74 -1.80
N GLN A 19 25.52 6.80 -1.70
CA GLN A 19 25.49 5.60 -2.54
C GLN A 19 24.72 5.95 -3.79
N GLY A 20 25.48 6.18 -4.87
CA GLY A 20 24.96 6.33 -6.22
C GLY A 20 24.10 5.13 -6.69
N PRO A 21 23.64 5.15 -7.94
CA PRO A 21 22.37 4.59 -8.44
C PRO A 21 22.31 3.06 -8.53
N LEU A 22 22.45 2.35 -7.41
CA LEU A 22 22.55 0.89 -7.37
C LEU A 22 21.27 0.15 -7.01
N CYS A 23 20.25 0.85 -6.52
CA CYS A 23 19.03 0.20 -6.06
C CYS A 23 17.78 0.88 -6.62
N GLY A 24 16.84 0.05 -7.06
CA GLY A 24 15.52 0.48 -7.51
C GLY A 24 15.44 1.00 -8.94
N TYR A 25 14.25 1.49 -9.28
CA TYR A 25 13.88 2.09 -10.56
C TYR A 25 13.58 3.59 -10.36
N PRO A 26 13.91 4.47 -11.33
CA PRO A 26 13.60 5.90 -11.21
C PRO A 26 12.11 6.15 -10.88
N GLY A 27 11.85 7.03 -9.92
CA GLY A 27 10.50 7.35 -9.44
C GLY A 27 9.94 6.41 -8.36
N PHE A 28 10.70 5.39 -7.92
CA PHE A 28 10.32 4.47 -6.84
C PHE A 28 11.20 4.63 -5.58
N GLY A 29 11.79 5.81 -5.41
CA GLY A 29 12.60 6.13 -4.25
C GLY A 29 11.75 6.23 -2.99
N LEU A 30 12.17 5.54 -1.94
CA LEU A 30 11.56 5.57 -0.62
C LEU A 30 12.47 6.34 0.36
N ALA A 31 11.87 6.99 1.34
CA ALA A 31 12.56 7.59 2.46
C ALA A 31 12.00 7.05 3.78
N CYS A 32 12.68 7.33 4.90
CA CYS A 32 12.11 7.12 6.22
C CYS A 32 12.05 8.46 6.96
N ASN A 33 10.96 8.73 7.67
CA ASN A 33 10.88 9.88 8.56
C ASN A 33 11.28 9.52 10.00
N ASN A 34 11.27 10.53 10.88
CA ASN A 34 11.61 10.36 12.29
C ASN A 34 10.60 9.53 13.09
N GLN A 35 9.40 9.30 12.53
CA GLN A 35 8.36 8.45 13.09
C GLN A 35 8.47 6.99 12.61
N SER A 36 9.58 6.63 11.94
CA SER A 36 9.80 5.31 11.36
C SER A 36 8.78 4.90 10.29
N GLN A 37 8.07 5.87 9.71
CA GLN A 37 7.22 5.63 8.55
C GLN A 37 8.08 5.57 7.29
N THR A 38 7.74 4.63 6.40
CA THR A 38 8.30 4.58 5.05
C THR A 38 7.53 5.55 4.17
N LEU A 39 8.22 6.48 3.53
CA LEU A 39 7.63 7.53 2.71
C LEU A 39 7.93 7.29 1.23
N LEU A 40 6.93 7.55 0.38
CA LEU A 40 7.06 7.63 -1.07
C LEU A 40 6.68 9.04 -1.50
N ASN A 41 7.57 9.72 -2.22
CA ASN A 41 7.28 11.04 -2.77
C ASN A 41 6.51 10.92 -4.09
N LEU A 42 5.36 11.57 -4.17
CA LEU A 42 4.66 11.87 -5.42
C LEU A 42 5.02 13.30 -5.84
N PRO A 43 5.60 13.52 -7.03
CA PRO A 43 6.18 14.83 -7.39
C PRO A 43 5.24 16.03 -7.23
N CYS A 44 3.95 15.88 -7.56
CA CYS A 44 2.95 16.93 -7.43
C CYS A 44 2.07 16.84 -6.19
N SER A 45 2.27 15.85 -5.31
CA SER A 45 1.43 15.63 -4.11
C SER A 45 2.22 15.47 -2.81
N GLY A 46 3.55 15.49 -2.86
CA GLY A 46 4.41 15.36 -1.67
C GLY A 46 4.57 13.92 -1.17
N ASP A 47 4.98 13.79 0.09
CA ASP A 47 5.39 12.51 0.69
C ASP A 47 4.22 11.74 1.31
N PHE A 48 3.86 10.58 0.77
CA PHE A 48 2.85 9.68 1.32
C PHE A 48 3.48 8.56 2.14
N SER A 49 2.79 8.10 3.18
CA SER A 49 3.21 6.93 3.95
C SER A 49 2.84 5.65 3.19
N VAL A 50 3.82 4.76 3.02
CA VAL A 50 3.62 3.45 2.40
C VAL A 50 3.10 2.48 3.44
N GLN A 51 1.87 2.04 3.26
CA GLN A 51 1.22 1.07 4.15
C GLN A 51 1.50 -0.37 3.71
N HIS A 52 1.43 -0.64 2.41
CA HIS A 52 1.64 -1.97 1.86
C HIS A 52 2.14 -1.92 0.41
N ILE A 53 2.97 -2.88 0.01
CA ILE A 53 3.39 -3.09 -1.38
C ILE A 53 3.14 -4.54 -1.76
N ASP A 54 2.33 -4.76 -2.80
CA ASP A 54 2.17 -6.06 -3.44
C ASP A 54 2.98 -6.10 -4.74
N TYR A 55 4.12 -6.78 -4.69
CA TYR A 55 5.01 -6.94 -5.84
C TYR A 55 4.43 -7.84 -6.93
N GLN A 56 3.55 -8.79 -6.59
CA GLN A 56 2.93 -9.69 -7.57
C GLN A 56 1.84 -8.99 -8.34
N ALA A 57 0.97 -8.25 -7.64
CA ALA A 57 -0.05 -7.42 -8.27
C ALA A 57 0.55 -6.16 -8.93
N GLN A 58 1.74 -5.75 -8.47
CA GLN A 58 2.35 -4.45 -8.75
C GLN A 58 1.48 -3.28 -8.27
N THR A 59 1.09 -3.33 -7.00
CA THR A 59 0.28 -2.29 -6.35
C THR A 59 0.94 -1.79 -5.08
N VAL A 60 0.67 -0.53 -4.75
CA VAL A 60 1.15 0.13 -3.53
C VAL A 60 0.00 0.88 -2.87
N TRP A 61 -0.16 0.62 -1.58
CA TRP A 61 -1.15 1.27 -0.73
C TRP A 61 -0.51 2.44 0.00
N LEU A 62 -1.04 3.63 -0.23
CA LEU A 62 -0.53 4.88 0.33
C LEU A 62 -1.55 5.49 1.29
N ASN A 63 -1.06 6.16 2.33
CA ASN A 63 -1.86 6.97 3.23
C ASN A 63 -1.13 8.31 3.52
N ASP A 64 -1.78 9.21 4.25
CA ASP A 64 -1.17 10.43 4.74
C ASP A 64 -0.27 10.11 5.95
N PRO A 65 1.04 10.48 5.94
CA PRO A 65 1.89 10.36 7.12
C PRO A 65 1.34 11.08 8.36
N ASP A 66 0.59 12.16 8.17
CA ASP A 66 0.03 12.99 9.25
C ASP A 66 -1.40 12.56 9.65
N GLY A 67 -1.95 11.52 9.00
CA GLY A 67 -3.27 10.96 9.33
C GLY A 67 -4.47 11.79 8.81
N CYS A 68 -4.27 12.67 7.83
CA CYS A 68 -5.30 13.55 7.27
C CYS A 68 -5.51 13.34 5.75
N LEU A 69 -5.65 12.09 5.32
CA LEU A 69 -5.71 11.76 3.90
C LEU A 69 -6.82 12.48 3.11
N PRO A 70 -8.08 12.60 3.59
CA PRO A 70 -9.10 13.33 2.86
C PRO A 70 -8.70 14.77 2.55
N GLY A 71 -8.06 15.45 3.51
CA GLY A 71 -7.56 16.81 3.33
C GLY A 71 -6.45 16.89 2.27
N ARG A 72 -5.54 15.93 2.29
CA ARG A 72 -4.47 15.83 1.29
C ARG A 72 -4.99 15.55 -0.12
N LEU A 73 -6.09 14.80 -0.22
CA LEU A 73 -6.68 14.41 -1.50
C LEU A 73 -7.32 15.59 -2.27
N LEU A 74 -7.58 16.73 -1.61
CA LEU A 74 -8.05 17.95 -2.27
C LEU A 74 -7.12 18.45 -3.38
N ASN A 75 -5.81 18.21 -3.24
CA ASN A 75 -4.79 18.62 -4.21
C ASN A 75 -4.00 17.42 -4.76
N PHE A 76 -4.64 16.25 -4.88
CA PHE A 76 -3.98 15.03 -5.32
C PHE A 76 -3.72 15.03 -6.83
N SER A 77 -2.47 14.71 -7.19
CA SER A 77 -2.02 14.57 -8.56
C SER A 77 -0.90 13.53 -8.67
N LEU A 78 -1.08 12.60 -9.61
CA LEU A 78 -0.07 11.61 -9.99
C LEU A 78 0.88 12.12 -11.09
N SER A 79 0.74 13.39 -11.50
CA SER A 79 1.60 13.97 -12.54
C SER A 79 3.08 13.84 -12.18
N GLY A 80 3.88 13.39 -13.15
CA GLY A 80 5.31 13.12 -12.98
C GLY A 80 5.66 11.84 -12.21
N SER A 81 4.68 11.12 -11.65
CA SER A 81 4.89 9.82 -10.98
C SER A 81 4.86 8.68 -12.00
N PRO A 82 5.65 7.60 -11.81
CA PRO A 82 5.50 6.36 -12.58
C PRO A 82 4.28 5.53 -12.13
N LEU A 83 3.61 5.94 -11.06
CA LEU A 83 2.41 5.29 -10.54
C LEU A 83 1.15 5.79 -11.26
N ARG A 84 0.15 4.92 -11.34
CA ARG A 84 -1.18 5.23 -11.88
C ARG A 84 -2.26 4.67 -10.97
N GLU A 85 -3.50 5.01 -11.26
CA GLU A 85 -4.67 4.55 -10.54
C GLU A 85 -4.87 3.04 -10.69
N ALA A 86 -4.98 2.30 -9.57
CA ALA A 86 -5.26 0.87 -9.61
C ALA A 86 -6.74 0.56 -9.94
N HIS A 87 -7.61 1.54 -9.71
CA HIS A 87 -9.05 1.48 -9.96
C HIS A 87 -9.52 2.74 -10.68
N ALA A 88 -10.68 2.65 -11.33
CA ALA A 88 -11.33 3.82 -11.91
C ALA A 88 -11.58 4.88 -10.81
N PRO A 89 -11.07 6.12 -10.98
CA PRO A 89 -11.28 7.18 -10.00
C PRO A 89 -12.76 7.47 -9.80
N ARG A 90 -13.12 7.80 -8.57
CA ARG A 90 -14.50 8.17 -8.20
C ARG A 90 -14.55 9.64 -7.80
N SER A 91 -15.66 10.28 -8.14
CA SER A 91 -15.91 11.68 -7.80
C SER A 91 -16.36 11.80 -6.35
N PHE A 92 -15.61 12.59 -5.58
CA PHE A 92 -15.94 12.99 -4.22
C PHE A 92 -16.06 14.50 -4.16
N THR A 93 -17.12 14.99 -3.51
CA THR A 93 -17.35 16.41 -3.30
C THR A 93 -17.12 16.74 -1.83
N PHE A 94 -16.29 17.75 -1.60
CA PHE A 94 -16.01 18.33 -0.30
C PHE A 94 -16.90 19.55 -0.09
N LEU A 95 -17.47 19.65 1.09
CA LEU A 95 -18.40 20.70 1.49
C LEU A 95 -17.90 21.38 2.76
N ASN A 96 -17.97 22.70 2.77
CA ASN A 96 -17.67 23.52 3.92
C ASN A 96 -18.97 23.90 4.64
N CYS A 97 -19.18 23.37 5.85
CA CYS A 97 -20.42 23.56 6.61
C CYS A 97 -20.22 24.49 7.80
N SER A 98 -21.14 25.42 8.01
CA SER A 98 -21.14 26.38 9.14
C SER A 98 -21.34 25.70 10.50
N SER A 99 -21.89 24.48 10.51
CA SER A 99 -22.02 23.63 11.68
C SER A 99 -21.89 22.16 11.28
N SER A 100 -21.48 21.33 12.25
CA SER A 100 -21.44 19.89 12.03
C SER A 100 -22.85 19.39 11.70
N PRO A 101 -23.01 18.61 10.62
CA PRO A 101 -24.31 18.09 10.24
C PRO A 101 -24.90 17.19 11.33
N THR A 102 -25.84 17.71 12.11
CA THR A 102 -26.51 16.99 13.19
C THR A 102 -27.74 16.26 12.62
N GLY A 103 -27.57 14.99 12.28
CA GLY A 103 -28.67 14.12 11.82
C GLY A 103 -28.20 13.01 10.88
N ALA A 104 -29.06 12.02 10.64
CA ALA A 104 -28.84 11.03 9.59
C ALA A 104 -28.98 11.72 8.22
N ILE A 105 -27.89 12.34 7.76
CA ILE A 105 -27.87 12.95 6.44
C ILE A 105 -27.91 11.84 5.40
N SER A 106 -28.90 11.94 4.52
CA SER A 106 -28.96 11.18 3.27
C SER A 106 -28.51 12.13 2.17
N PRO A 107 -27.31 11.94 1.57
CA PRO A 107 -26.43 10.78 1.71
C PRO A 107 -25.47 10.85 2.92
N PRO A 108 -24.87 9.71 3.35
CA PRO A 108 -23.88 9.73 4.42
C PRO A 108 -22.68 10.60 4.03
N VAL A 109 -22.55 11.74 4.70
CA VAL A 109 -21.37 12.62 4.65
C VAL A 109 -20.39 12.22 5.74
N ARG A 110 -19.10 12.29 5.44
CA ARG A 110 -18.02 12.01 6.40
C ARG A 110 -17.28 13.29 6.78
N PRO A 111 -17.04 13.57 8.06
CA PRO A 111 -16.24 14.72 8.47
C PRO A 111 -14.76 14.53 8.10
N VAL A 112 -14.03 15.64 8.03
CA VAL A 112 -12.56 15.69 7.91
C VAL A 112 -12.00 16.32 9.19
N PRO A 113 -11.85 15.55 10.29
CA PRO A 113 -11.55 16.11 11.61
C PRO A 113 -10.24 16.89 11.68
N CYS A 114 -9.27 16.48 10.88
CA CYS A 114 -7.94 17.09 10.82
C CYS A 114 -7.88 18.46 10.11
N LEU A 115 -8.98 18.89 9.46
CA LEU A 115 -9.12 20.21 8.83
C LEU A 115 -10.28 21.03 9.42
N GLU A 116 -10.77 20.65 10.60
CA GLU A 116 -11.84 21.39 11.28
C GLU A 116 -11.35 22.75 11.80
N GLY A 117 -12.19 23.77 11.64
CA GLY A 117 -11.99 25.09 12.22
C GLY A 117 -13.03 25.38 13.30
N GLN A 118 -12.82 26.44 14.09
CA GLN A 118 -13.75 26.79 15.18
C GLN A 118 -15.19 27.11 14.70
N ASN A 119 -15.35 27.54 13.45
CA ASN A 119 -16.64 27.99 12.89
C ASN A 119 -17.05 27.22 11.63
N TYR A 120 -16.34 26.14 11.29
CA TYR A 120 -16.70 25.35 10.12
C TYR A 120 -16.27 23.88 10.24
N THR A 121 -17.07 23.01 9.65
CA THR A 121 -16.84 21.59 9.54
C THR A 121 -16.68 21.24 8.07
N LEU A 122 -15.51 20.73 7.71
CA LEU A 122 -15.28 20.19 6.39
C LEU A 122 -15.80 18.75 6.34
N VAL A 123 -16.66 18.45 5.37
CA VAL A 123 -17.19 17.11 5.14
C VAL A 123 -16.98 16.71 3.68
N TYR A 124 -17.04 15.42 3.39
CA TYR A 124 -17.02 14.91 2.03
C TYR A 124 -18.02 13.78 1.84
N ALA A 125 -18.45 13.58 0.59
CA ALA A 125 -19.27 12.45 0.19
C ALA A 125 -19.00 12.07 -1.27
N LEU A 126 -19.43 10.87 -1.67
CA LEU A 126 -19.49 10.52 -3.08
C LEU A 126 -20.44 11.47 -3.81
N THR A 127 -19.95 12.13 -4.86
CA THR A 127 -20.73 13.10 -5.64
C THR A 127 -22.04 12.51 -6.15
N SER A 128 -22.04 11.23 -6.58
CA SER A 128 -23.24 10.57 -7.09
C SER A 128 -24.35 10.36 -6.06
N ARG A 129 -24.03 10.47 -4.76
CA ARG A 129 -25.01 10.35 -3.68
C ARG A 129 -25.54 11.72 -3.24
N ILE A 130 -24.92 12.82 -3.67
CA ILE A 130 -25.33 14.19 -3.32
C ILE A 130 -26.44 14.61 -4.29
N HIS A 131 -27.70 14.42 -3.88
CA HIS A 131 -28.85 14.77 -4.73
C HIS A 131 -29.31 16.22 -4.58
N ASN A 132 -29.13 16.84 -3.40
CA ASN A 132 -29.40 18.26 -3.17
C ASN A 132 -28.77 18.74 -1.84
N TRP A 133 -27.68 19.51 -1.91
CA TRP A 133 -27.00 20.05 -0.72
C TRP A 133 -27.76 21.22 -0.08
N SER A 134 -28.71 21.84 -0.80
CA SER A 134 -29.52 22.94 -0.25
C SER A 134 -30.39 22.50 0.95
N TYR A 135 -30.62 21.19 1.13
CA TYR A 135 -31.26 20.65 2.33
C TYR A 135 -30.32 20.57 3.55
N MET A 136 -28.99 20.61 3.35
CA MET A 136 -27.98 20.65 4.40
C MET A 136 -27.65 22.10 4.79
N GLY A 137 -28.69 22.90 5.04
CA GLY A 137 -28.60 24.35 5.24
C GLY A 137 -27.34 24.77 6.00
N GLY A 138 -26.51 25.62 5.37
CA GLY A 138 -25.25 26.09 5.93
C GLY A 138 -23.99 25.41 5.39
N CYS A 139 -24.09 24.47 4.45
CA CYS A 139 -22.95 23.90 3.71
C CYS A 139 -22.78 24.50 2.32
N GLU A 140 -21.55 24.75 1.87
CA GLU A 140 -21.22 25.18 0.50
C GLU A 140 -20.22 24.22 -0.15
N GLU A 141 -20.29 24.02 -1.46
CA GLU A 141 -19.30 23.21 -2.17
C GLU A 141 -17.92 23.90 -2.15
N LEU A 142 -16.92 23.17 -1.67
CA LEU A 142 -15.53 23.62 -1.66
C LEU A 142 -14.80 23.14 -2.92
N ALA A 143 -14.89 21.84 -3.21
CA ALA A 143 -14.20 21.23 -4.33
C ALA A 143 -14.79 19.85 -4.67
N THR A 144 -14.63 19.44 -5.92
CA THR A 144 -14.89 18.07 -6.36
C THR A 144 -13.61 17.46 -6.92
N VAL A 145 -13.23 16.28 -6.42
CA VAL A 145 -11.97 15.59 -6.77
C VAL A 145 -12.21 14.15 -7.21
N MET A 146 -11.35 13.65 -8.10
CA MET A 146 -11.37 12.27 -8.58
C MET A 146 -10.31 11.46 -7.82
N VAL A 147 -10.73 10.46 -7.04
CA VAL A 147 -9.83 9.68 -6.18
C VAL A 147 -9.86 8.19 -6.52
N PRO A 148 -8.71 7.51 -6.68
CA PRO A 148 -8.62 6.08 -6.89
C PRO A 148 -8.70 5.30 -5.56
N VAL A 149 -9.91 5.18 -5.00
CA VAL A 149 -10.19 4.34 -3.83
C VAL A 149 -10.82 3.00 -4.24
N PRO A 150 -10.51 1.88 -3.56
CA PRO A 150 -11.14 0.60 -3.89
C PRO A 150 -12.64 0.58 -3.54
N LEU A 151 -13.40 -0.22 -4.28
CA LEU A 151 -14.87 -0.29 -4.17
C LEU A 151 -15.35 -0.76 -2.79
N GLU A 152 -14.55 -1.56 -2.10
CA GLU A 152 -14.88 -2.19 -0.82
C GLU A 152 -14.93 -1.19 0.35
N PHE A 153 -14.26 -0.03 0.24
CA PHE A 153 -14.10 0.93 1.36
C PHE A 153 -15.23 1.96 1.44
N ASP A 154 -16.42 1.60 0.94
CA ASP A 154 -17.71 2.28 1.06
C ASP A 154 -17.64 3.81 1.31
N SER A 155 -16.89 4.50 0.44
CA SER A 155 -16.76 5.97 0.40
C SER A 155 -15.87 6.62 1.47
N ASP A 156 -15.02 5.88 2.19
CA ASP A 156 -14.11 6.44 3.18
C ASP A 156 -12.75 6.78 2.54
N LEU A 157 -12.43 8.09 2.48
CA LEU A 157 -11.17 8.58 1.97
C LEU A 157 -10.02 8.46 2.99
N GLY A 158 -10.28 8.03 4.23
CA GLY A 158 -9.27 7.83 5.27
C GLY A 158 -8.49 6.52 5.17
N GLU A 159 -9.03 5.52 4.46
CA GLU A 159 -8.47 4.16 4.40
C GLU A 159 -7.19 4.07 3.56
N GLY A 160 -7.00 4.98 2.60
CA GLY A 160 -5.84 5.00 1.73
C GLY A 160 -6.20 5.09 0.24
N VAL A 161 -5.15 5.26 -0.56
CA VAL A 161 -5.24 5.16 -2.02
C VAL A 161 -4.41 3.99 -2.52
N LEU A 162 -5.00 3.20 -3.41
CA LEU A 162 -4.33 2.08 -4.04
C LEU A 162 -3.86 2.50 -5.43
N LEU A 163 -2.56 2.50 -5.62
CA LEU A 163 -1.91 2.81 -6.89
C LEU A 163 -1.24 1.56 -7.46
N THR A 164 -0.98 1.59 -8.75
CA THR A 164 -0.30 0.50 -9.46
C THR A 164 0.81 1.06 -10.36
N TRP A 165 1.72 0.20 -10.79
CA TRP A 165 2.73 0.52 -11.79
C TRP A 165 2.85 -0.58 -12.84
N ASP A 166 3.24 -0.20 -14.05
CA ASP A 166 3.50 -1.15 -15.15
C ASP A 166 4.99 -1.34 -15.35
N THR A 167 5.71 -0.22 -15.31
CA THR A 167 7.14 -0.20 -15.55
C THR A 167 7.85 0.14 -14.24
N PRO A 168 8.79 -0.71 -13.78
CA PRO A 168 9.23 -1.95 -14.42
C PRO A 168 8.27 -3.12 -14.17
N ASN A 169 8.12 -3.98 -15.19
CA ASN A 169 7.26 -5.15 -15.09
C ASN A 169 8.02 -6.36 -14.52
N CYS A 170 7.68 -6.73 -13.30
CA CYS A 170 8.24 -7.86 -12.56
C CYS A 170 7.29 -9.06 -12.47
N LYS A 171 6.04 -8.96 -12.95
CA LYS A 171 5.02 -10.02 -12.84
C LYS A 171 5.53 -11.38 -13.36
N SER A 172 6.15 -11.38 -14.54
CA SER A 172 6.70 -12.61 -15.16
C SER A 172 7.89 -13.18 -14.38
N CYS A 173 8.72 -12.32 -13.77
CA CYS A 173 9.87 -12.72 -12.98
C CYS A 173 9.44 -13.44 -11.70
N LEU A 174 8.45 -12.86 -11.01
CA LEU A 174 7.91 -13.37 -9.76
C LEU A 174 7.08 -14.64 -9.98
N ALA A 175 6.29 -14.72 -11.06
CA ALA A 175 5.54 -15.92 -11.42
C ALA A 175 6.44 -17.15 -11.59
N ARG A 176 7.68 -16.93 -12.04
CA ARG A 176 8.68 -18.00 -12.20
C ARG A 176 9.58 -18.14 -10.96
N ARG A 177 9.23 -17.57 -9.80
CA ARG A 177 10.04 -17.59 -8.56
C ARG A 177 11.45 -17.02 -8.73
N GLY A 178 11.63 -16.05 -9.62
CA GLY A 178 12.89 -15.32 -9.77
C GLY A 178 12.89 -14.02 -8.97
N VAL A 179 14.06 -13.40 -8.90
CA VAL A 179 14.23 -12.05 -8.36
C VAL A 179 14.26 -11.05 -9.52
N CYS A 180 13.44 -10.01 -9.41
CA CYS A 180 13.38 -8.93 -10.40
C CYS A 180 14.42 -7.85 -10.09
N GLY A 181 15.07 -7.31 -11.12
CA GLY A 181 16.02 -6.20 -10.96
C GLY A 181 16.49 -5.65 -12.30
N ARG A 182 17.32 -4.61 -12.28
CA ARG A 182 17.95 -4.07 -13.50
C ARG A 182 19.04 -5.01 -14.00
N LYS A 183 19.15 -5.20 -15.32
CA LYS A 183 20.22 -6.00 -15.95
C LYS A 183 21.59 -5.34 -15.81
N SER A 184 21.64 -4.02 -15.97
CA SER A 184 22.86 -3.21 -15.88
C SER A 184 22.61 -1.90 -15.15
N ARG A 185 23.69 -1.27 -14.67
CA ARG A 185 23.66 0.06 -14.03
C ARG A 185 23.33 1.18 -15.02
N SER A 186 23.68 1.00 -16.29
CA SER A 186 23.57 2.01 -17.35
C SER A 186 22.25 1.96 -18.12
N ASN A 187 21.46 0.89 -18.02
CA ASN A 187 20.17 0.77 -18.70
C ASN A 187 19.01 0.47 -17.73
N LEU A 188 17.78 0.75 -18.17
CA LEU A 188 16.55 0.47 -17.43
C LEU A 188 15.95 -0.90 -17.78
N GLU A 189 16.72 -1.75 -18.47
CA GLU A 189 16.27 -3.09 -18.82
C GLU A 189 16.10 -3.98 -17.60
N ILE A 190 14.99 -4.72 -17.59
CA ILE A 190 14.62 -5.59 -16.48
C ILE A 190 15.13 -7.01 -16.75
N GLY A 191 15.86 -7.53 -15.76
CA GLY A 191 16.41 -8.85 -15.73
C GLY A 191 15.76 -9.68 -14.65
N ARG A 192 15.72 -10.99 -14.90
CA ARG A 192 15.41 -12.00 -13.90
C ARG A 192 16.70 -12.68 -13.50
N THR A 193 17.04 -12.64 -12.23
CA THR A 193 17.99 -13.61 -11.68
C THR A 193 17.17 -14.78 -11.15
N ASN A 194 17.50 -15.99 -11.60
CA ASN A 194 16.98 -17.16 -10.92
C ASN A 194 17.58 -17.13 -9.51
N VAL A 195 16.76 -17.35 -8.48
CA VAL A 195 17.31 -17.86 -7.24
C VAL A 195 17.95 -19.17 -7.67
N LYS A 196 19.29 -19.21 -7.79
CA LYS A 196 19.98 -20.50 -7.87
C LYS A 196 19.37 -21.28 -6.72
N SER A 197 18.90 -22.49 -6.95
CA SER A 197 18.74 -23.44 -5.86
C SER A 197 20.14 -23.66 -5.28
N GLN A 198 20.68 -22.69 -4.54
CA GLN A 198 21.35 -23.03 -3.30
C GLN A 198 20.32 -23.92 -2.65
N GLY A 199 20.64 -25.22 -2.64
CA GLY A 199 19.72 -26.22 -2.11
C GLY A 199 19.10 -25.63 -0.86
N SER A 200 17.78 -25.78 -0.75
CA SER A 200 17.02 -25.29 0.39
C SER A 200 17.83 -25.51 1.67
N PHE A 201 17.70 -24.69 2.71
CA PHE A 201 18.33 -25.03 4.00
C PHE A 201 18.08 -26.51 4.36
N ARG A 202 16.91 -27.02 3.96
CA ARG A 202 16.52 -28.43 3.91
C ARG A 202 17.46 -29.33 3.08
N ASP A 203 17.73 -29.01 1.83
CA ASP A 203 18.64 -29.80 0.97
C ASP A 203 20.09 -29.73 1.45
N GLN A 204 20.54 -28.60 2.02
CA GLN A 204 21.87 -28.48 2.62
C GLN A 204 21.97 -29.26 3.92
N PHE A 205 20.93 -29.23 4.76
CA PHE A 205 20.83 -29.99 6.00
C PHE A 205 20.75 -31.50 5.72
N TYR A 206 19.85 -31.94 4.83
CA TYR A 206 19.75 -33.35 4.43
C TYR A 206 21.03 -33.86 3.81
N ARG A 207 21.68 -33.11 2.89
CA ARG A 207 22.96 -33.56 2.31
C ARG A 207 24.08 -33.67 3.35
N LYS A 208 24.05 -32.84 4.39
CA LYS A 208 25.08 -32.82 5.44
C LYS A 208 24.86 -33.90 6.51
N PHE A 209 23.62 -34.34 6.72
CA PHE A 209 23.27 -35.27 7.81
C PHE A 209 22.55 -36.55 7.34
N ARG A 210 22.51 -36.81 6.02
CA ARG A 210 21.87 -37.98 5.40
C ARG A 210 22.28 -39.30 6.07
N ASP A 211 23.56 -39.44 6.37
CA ASP A 211 24.11 -40.70 6.90
C ASP A 211 23.90 -40.85 8.42
N SER A 212 23.29 -39.86 9.08
CA SER A 212 23.06 -39.84 10.54
C SER A 212 21.58 -39.69 10.94
N LEU A 213 20.67 -39.54 9.97
CA LEU A 213 19.24 -39.42 10.23
C LEU A 213 18.56 -40.77 10.03
N HIS A 214 17.77 -41.21 11.03
CA HIS A 214 16.89 -42.37 10.85
C HIS A 214 15.59 -41.94 10.16
N ASP A 215 14.91 -42.86 9.47
CA ASP A 215 13.70 -42.57 8.66
C ASP A 215 12.60 -41.78 9.41
N LYS A 216 12.49 -41.98 10.72
CA LYS A 216 11.51 -41.28 11.56
C LYS A 216 11.84 -39.79 11.75
N ASP A 217 13.11 -39.41 11.74
CA ASP A 217 13.57 -38.02 11.89
C ASP A 217 13.34 -37.22 10.61
N ILE A 218 13.43 -37.88 9.45
CA ILE A 218 13.14 -37.28 8.14
C ILE A 218 11.67 -36.85 8.06
N LEU A 219 10.75 -37.72 8.49
CA LEU A 219 9.31 -37.46 8.53
C LEU A 219 8.94 -36.33 9.51
N ALA A 220 9.64 -36.24 10.65
CA ALA A 220 9.40 -35.18 11.64
C ALA A 220 9.81 -33.78 11.14
N ILE A 221 10.91 -33.69 10.39
CA ILE A 221 11.37 -32.43 9.76
C ILE A 221 10.36 -31.96 8.70
N ASP A 222 9.84 -32.88 7.87
CA ASP A 222 8.80 -32.55 6.89
C ASP A 222 7.49 -32.10 7.56
N TYR A 223 7.11 -32.74 8.69
CA TYR A 223 5.92 -32.36 9.47
C TYR A 223 6.04 -30.96 10.10
N GLN A 224 7.18 -30.60 10.70
CA GLN A 224 7.37 -29.28 11.31
C GLN A 224 7.40 -28.15 10.27
N MET A 225 7.90 -28.40 9.05
CA MET A 225 7.82 -27.42 7.97
C MET A 225 6.40 -27.27 7.42
N LEU A 226 5.64 -28.37 7.32
CA LEU A 226 4.21 -28.33 7.02
C LEU A 226 3.43 -27.53 8.07
N ASP A 227 3.72 -27.72 9.36
CA ASP A 227 3.11 -26.94 10.44
C ASP A 227 3.50 -25.46 10.39
N GLY A 228 4.74 -25.10 10.03
CA GLY A 228 5.12 -23.69 9.81
C GLY A 228 4.34 -23.03 8.66
N VAL A 229 4.11 -23.76 7.57
CA VAL A 229 3.31 -23.31 6.43
C VAL A 229 1.81 -23.28 6.77
N LEU A 230 1.32 -24.25 7.55
CA LEU A 230 -0.07 -24.29 8.03
C LEU A 230 -0.33 -23.23 9.11
N GLN A 231 0.65 -22.86 9.93
CA GLN A 231 0.57 -21.74 10.88
C GLN A 231 0.51 -20.39 10.14
N GLN A 232 1.25 -20.24 9.03
CA GLN A 232 1.12 -19.05 8.16
C GLN A 232 -0.24 -18.99 7.43
N ARG A 233 -0.82 -20.14 7.05
CA ARG A 233 -2.16 -20.20 6.46
C ARG A 233 -3.27 -20.03 7.50
N LYS A 234 -3.15 -20.65 8.68
CA LYS A 234 -4.09 -20.49 9.81
C LYS A 234 -4.03 -19.07 10.38
N GLY A 235 -2.86 -18.42 10.41
CA GLY A 235 -2.73 -16.99 10.73
C GLY A 235 -3.43 -16.06 9.72
N LYS A 236 -3.66 -16.50 8.48
CA LYS A 236 -4.50 -15.80 7.49
C LYS A 236 -5.98 -16.24 7.48
N GLN A 237 -6.34 -17.32 8.19
CA GLN A 237 -7.73 -17.79 8.31
C GLN A 237 -8.35 -17.54 9.69
N LEU A 238 -7.55 -17.24 10.72
CA LEU A 238 -8.02 -16.92 12.08
C LEU A 238 -8.22 -15.43 12.33
N ILE A 239 -7.77 -14.53 11.44
CA ILE A 239 -8.09 -13.09 11.56
C ILE A 239 -9.49 -12.77 10.98
N HIS A 240 -10.15 -13.73 10.32
CA HIS A 240 -11.54 -13.60 9.88
C HIS A 240 -12.59 -14.24 10.82
N LYS A 241 -12.21 -14.67 12.03
CA LYS A 241 -13.15 -15.24 13.03
C LYS A 241 -12.87 -14.87 14.49
N ALA A 242 -12.28 -13.72 14.76
CA ALA A 242 -12.16 -13.19 16.12
C ALA A 242 -12.48 -11.69 16.18
N VAL A 243 -13.71 -11.34 15.79
CA VAL A 243 -14.43 -10.17 16.33
C VAL A 243 -15.88 -10.62 16.44
N ASP A 244 -16.20 -11.29 17.55
CA ASP A 244 -17.53 -11.42 18.14
C ASP A 244 -17.34 -12.08 19.51
N VAL A 245 -17.07 -11.23 20.51
CA VAL A 245 -17.57 -11.15 21.91
C VAL A 245 -16.71 -10.11 22.64
#